data_AF-A0A3M1B930-F1
#
_entry.id   AF-A0A3M1B930-F1
#
_cell.length_a   1.000
_cell.length_b   1.000
_cell.length_c   1.000
_cell.angle_alpha   90.00
_cell.angle_beta   90.00
_cell.angle_gamma   90.00
#
_symmetry.space_group_name_H-M   'P 1'
#
loop_
_entity.id
_entity.type
_entity.pdbx_description
1 polymer ?
#
loop_
_entity_poly.entity_id
_entity_poly.type
_entity_poly.pdbx_seq_one_letter_code
_entity_poly.pdbx_strand_id
1 'polypeptide(L)'
;MLHKLPFLTPPPNLSQSETFPLADSLSNQAVIVRRIQADSTEKNRLAKMGIFPGARLKIIQQTCGQILLQVYHSRLALGKSLAKQILVQNASSSYQGKNFMRLSELKIGQKAVISGYQSNRPNILQRLLEMGLIRNTEVEVIRRAPLGDPIEIALRGFHLSLRQFEAELIYVEPKETKSP
;
A
#
# COMPACT_ATOMS: atom_id res chain seq x y z
N MET A 1 24.27 56.98 6.07
CA MET A 1 23.30 56.39 5.12
C MET A 1 23.01 54.97 5.55
N LEU A 2 21.82 54.76 6.09
CA LEU A 2 21.26 53.46 6.43
C LEU A 2 20.77 52.76 5.15
N HIS A 3 21.18 51.53 4.91
CA HIS A 3 20.36 50.58 4.17
C HIS A 3 19.99 49.42 5.11
N LYS A 4 18.75 49.49 5.60
CA LYS A 4 17.99 48.36 6.13
C LYS A 4 17.52 47.50 4.96
N LEU A 5 17.47 46.18 5.20
CA LEU A 5 16.44 45.18 4.83
C LEU A 5 17.07 43.88 4.28
N PRO A 6 16.48 42.70 4.54
CA PRO A 6 15.70 42.30 5.72
C PRO A 6 16.21 40.97 6.31
N PHE A 7 15.79 40.72 7.56
CA PHE A 7 15.71 39.38 8.11
C PHE A 7 14.92 38.50 7.13
N LEU A 8 15.62 37.62 6.41
CA LEU A 8 14.98 36.47 5.81
C LEU A 8 14.52 35.60 6.99
N THR A 9 13.25 35.73 7.34
CA THR A 9 12.57 34.72 8.15
C THR A 9 12.87 33.36 7.51
N PRO A 10 13.36 32.37 8.28
CA PRO A 10 13.55 31.03 7.73
C PRO A 10 12.21 30.56 7.14
N PRO A 11 12.20 29.92 5.96
CA PRO A 11 10.97 29.40 5.40
C PRO A 11 10.28 28.47 6.41
N PRO A 12 8.95 28.59 6.55
CA PRO A 12 8.19 27.87 7.57
C PRO A 12 7.98 26.41 7.13
N ASN A 13 8.48 25.47 7.95
CA ASN A 13 8.02 24.08 8.17
C ASN A 13 9.16 23.04 8.17
N LEU A 14 9.77 22.87 9.34
CA LEU A 14 10.35 21.59 9.74
C LEU A 14 9.23 20.69 10.29
N SER A 15 8.45 20.08 9.40
CA SER A 15 7.58 18.93 9.72
C SER A 15 6.93 18.37 8.44
N GLN A 16 7.58 17.42 7.76
CA GLN A 16 6.95 16.35 6.92
C GLN A 16 8.01 15.58 6.10
N SER A 17 8.34 14.36 6.51
CA SER A 17 8.89 13.23 5.70
C SER A 17 9.42 13.53 4.28
N GLU A 18 10.73 13.74 4.14
CA GLU A 18 11.38 13.85 2.83
C GLU A 18 11.21 12.56 2.01
N THR A 19 10.73 12.70 0.77
CA THR A 19 10.69 11.58 -0.19
C THR A 19 11.97 11.56 -1.03
N PHE A 20 12.51 10.38 -1.26
CA PHE A 20 13.70 10.13 -2.07
C PHE A 20 13.46 8.95 -3.03
N PRO A 21 14.25 8.80 -4.12
CA PRO A 21 14.13 7.65 -5.01
C PRO A 21 14.41 6.32 -4.31
N LEU A 22 13.66 5.28 -4.64
CA LEU A 22 13.88 3.92 -4.11
C LEU A 22 15.30 3.42 -4.42
N ALA A 23 15.86 3.88 -5.54
CA ALA A 23 17.25 3.61 -5.93
C ALA A 23 18.31 4.03 -4.91
N ASP A 24 18.00 5.03 -4.09
CA ASP A 24 18.92 5.63 -3.12
C ASP A 24 18.69 5.12 -1.69
N SER A 25 17.79 4.15 -1.53
CA SER A 25 17.51 3.50 -0.24
C SER A 25 18.69 2.67 0.25
N LEU A 26 18.85 2.51 1.56
CA LEU A 26 19.87 1.63 2.14
C LEU A 26 19.35 0.20 2.31
N SER A 27 20.28 -0.76 2.37
CA SER A 27 19.95 -2.17 2.67
C SER A 27 19.34 -2.31 4.07
N ASN A 28 18.43 -3.27 4.25
CA ASN A 28 17.70 -3.54 5.49
C ASN A 28 16.80 -2.40 6.01
N GLN A 29 16.60 -1.34 5.23
CA GLN A 29 15.70 -0.24 5.55
C GLN A 29 14.26 -0.57 5.12
N ALA A 30 13.27 -0.06 5.85
CA ALA A 30 11.87 -0.11 5.45
C ALA A 30 11.43 1.26 4.92
N VAL A 31 10.75 1.27 3.79
CA VAL A 31 10.28 2.48 3.12
C VAL A 31 8.83 2.34 2.68
N ILE A 32 8.16 3.46 2.49
CA ILE A 32 6.78 3.52 1.99
C ILE A 32 6.80 4.23 0.64
N VAL A 33 6.19 3.62 -0.38
CA VAL A 33 6.03 4.25 -1.69
C VAL A 33 5.08 5.43 -1.55
N ARG A 34 5.52 6.63 -1.95
CA ARG A 34 4.67 7.82 -2.03
C ARG A 34 4.16 8.07 -3.42
N ARG A 35 5.01 7.88 -4.44
CA ARG A 35 4.65 8.15 -5.83
C ARG A 35 5.42 7.27 -6.79
N ILE A 36 4.82 6.98 -7.94
CA ILE A 36 5.47 6.27 -9.05
C ILE A 36 5.43 7.18 -10.29
N GLN A 37 6.60 7.60 -10.76
CA GLN A 37 6.82 8.44 -11.94
C GLN A 37 7.16 7.58 -13.16
N ALA A 38 6.25 6.68 -13.51
CA ALA A 38 6.40 5.77 -14.65
C ALA A 38 5.19 5.89 -15.60
N ASP A 39 5.29 5.31 -16.79
CA ASP A 39 4.15 5.26 -17.72
C ASP A 39 3.01 4.35 -17.18
N SER A 40 1.87 4.31 -17.87
CA SER A 40 0.72 3.50 -17.44
C SER A 40 1.00 2.00 -17.43
N THR A 41 1.85 1.51 -18.35
CA THR A 41 2.18 0.09 -18.49
C THR A 41 3.08 -0.36 -17.35
N GLU A 42 4.13 0.41 -17.06
CA GLU A 42 5.07 0.22 -15.96
C GLU A 42 4.37 0.34 -14.60
N LYS A 43 3.51 1.36 -14.42
CA LYS A 43 2.68 1.49 -13.20
C LYS A 43 1.81 0.27 -12.98
N ASN A 44 1.15 -0.24 -14.02
CA ASN A 44 0.29 -1.42 -13.91
C ASN A 44 1.13 -2.67 -13.58
N ARG A 45 2.29 -2.82 -14.20
CA ARG A 45 3.23 -3.91 -13.90
C ARG A 45 3.71 -3.85 -12.45
N LEU A 46 4.14 -2.69 -11.96
CA LEU A 46 4.56 -2.48 -10.57
C LEU A 46 3.42 -2.75 -9.59
N ALA A 47 2.22 -2.27 -9.89
CA ALA A 47 1.04 -2.52 -9.05
C ALA A 47 0.71 -4.02 -8.95
N LYS A 48 0.79 -4.77 -10.06
CA LYS A 48 0.67 -6.24 -10.09
C LYS A 48 1.79 -6.97 -9.35
N MET A 49 2.83 -6.27 -8.92
CA MET A 49 3.93 -6.79 -8.12
C MET A 49 3.82 -6.31 -6.66
N GLY A 50 2.71 -5.66 -6.28
CA GLY A 50 2.49 -5.10 -4.95
C GLY A 50 3.18 -3.75 -4.71
N ILE A 51 3.75 -3.13 -5.75
CA ILE A 51 4.42 -1.83 -5.66
C ILE A 51 3.46 -0.75 -6.18
N PHE A 52 2.82 -0.06 -5.26
CA PHE A 52 1.88 1.03 -5.53
C PHE A 52 1.99 2.11 -4.44
N PRO A 53 1.50 3.35 -4.65
CA PRO A 53 1.51 4.37 -3.61
C PRO A 53 0.85 3.89 -2.31
N GLY A 54 1.59 3.92 -1.20
CA GLY A 54 1.24 3.37 0.09
C GLY A 54 1.98 2.07 0.41
N ALA A 55 2.39 1.29 -0.59
CA ALA A 55 3.05 0.01 -0.38
C ALA A 55 4.30 0.14 0.51
N ARG A 56 4.37 -0.71 1.54
CA ARG A 56 5.52 -0.83 2.42
C ARG A 56 6.50 -1.84 1.83
N LEU A 57 7.72 -1.39 1.61
CA LEU A 57 8.81 -2.19 1.03
C LEU A 57 9.92 -2.32 2.07
N LYS A 58 10.47 -3.53 2.22
CA LYS A 58 11.72 -3.73 2.95
C LYS A 58 12.84 -3.94 1.95
N ILE A 59 13.87 -3.11 1.97
CA ILE A 59 15.05 -3.32 1.16
C ILE A 59 15.82 -4.49 1.77
N ILE A 60 16.01 -5.56 1.01
CA ILE A 60 16.82 -6.69 1.46
C ILE A 60 18.28 -6.40 1.14
N GLN A 61 18.58 -6.11 -0.13
CA GLN A 61 19.94 -5.93 -0.61
C GLN A 61 19.95 -5.06 -1.87
N GLN A 62 21.05 -4.33 -2.07
CA GLN A 62 21.32 -3.64 -3.32
C GLN A 62 22.54 -4.24 -4.02
N THR A 63 22.43 -4.39 -5.34
CA THR A 63 23.52 -4.74 -6.25
C THR A 63 23.70 -3.60 -7.25
N CYS A 64 24.80 -3.60 -8.01
CA CYS A 64 25.08 -2.57 -9.00
C CYS A 64 23.92 -2.32 -9.99
N GLY A 65 23.21 -3.37 -10.43
CA GLY A 65 22.11 -3.26 -11.42
C GLY A 65 20.69 -3.34 -10.85
N GLN A 66 20.49 -3.91 -9.67
CA GLN A 66 19.16 -4.23 -9.14
C GLN A 66 19.07 -4.06 -7.63
N ILE A 67 17.84 -3.92 -7.15
CA ILE A 67 17.49 -3.82 -5.73
C ILE A 67 16.59 -5.01 -5.41
N LEU A 68 17.01 -5.83 -4.46
CA LEU A 68 16.18 -6.89 -3.92
C LEU A 68 15.30 -6.31 -2.81
N LEU A 69 14.01 -6.36 -3.02
CA LEU A 69 12.97 -5.82 -2.14
C LEU A 69 12.11 -6.97 -1.62
N GLN A 70 11.62 -6.82 -0.40
CA GLN A 70 10.52 -7.62 0.10
C GLN A 70 9.25 -6.77 0.11
N VAL A 71 8.24 -7.26 -0.59
CA VAL A 71 6.91 -6.67 -0.73
C VAL A 71 5.93 -7.70 -0.19
N TYR A 72 5.25 -7.39 0.92
CA TYR A 72 4.50 -8.39 1.68
C TYR A 72 5.37 -9.62 2.02
N HIS A 73 5.01 -10.79 1.47
CA HIS A 73 5.69 -12.07 1.65
C HIS A 73 6.61 -12.41 0.46
N SER A 74 6.65 -11.59 -0.58
CA SER A 74 7.37 -11.87 -1.82
C SER A 74 8.70 -11.11 -1.88
N ARG A 75 9.77 -11.77 -2.32
CA ARG A 75 11.07 -11.16 -2.61
C ARG A 75 11.16 -10.87 -4.10
N LEU A 76 11.47 -9.65 -4.47
CA LEU A 76 11.46 -9.15 -5.82
C LEU A 76 12.76 -8.42 -6.16
N ALA A 77 13.37 -8.75 -7.29
CA ALA A 77 14.43 -7.94 -7.87
C ALA A 77 13.81 -6.84 -8.74
N LEU A 78 14.20 -5.59 -8.51
CA LEU A 78 13.82 -4.43 -9.30
C LEU A 78 15.07 -3.77 -9.89
N GLY A 79 15.11 -3.59 -11.21
CA GLY A 79 16.23 -2.88 -11.85
C GLY A 79 16.34 -1.43 -11.39
N LYS A 80 17.56 -0.91 -11.24
CA LYS A 80 17.80 0.47 -10.76
C LYS A 80 17.10 1.55 -11.60
N SER A 81 16.95 1.33 -12.91
CA SER A 81 16.25 2.27 -13.79
C SER A 81 14.79 2.47 -13.35
N LEU A 82 14.05 1.38 -13.10
CA LEU A 82 12.69 1.44 -12.56
C LEU A 82 12.66 1.98 -11.12
N ALA A 83 13.65 1.62 -10.31
CA ALA A 83 13.72 2.11 -8.92
C ALA A 83 13.89 3.64 -8.83
N LYS A 84 14.56 4.28 -9.79
CA LYS A 84 14.69 5.75 -9.85
C LYS A 84 13.36 6.46 -10.04
N GLN A 85 12.37 5.79 -10.65
CA GLN A 85 11.04 6.35 -10.89
C GLN A 85 10.11 6.22 -9.67
N ILE A 86 10.51 5.50 -8.62
CA ILE A 86 9.66 5.24 -7.46
C ILE A 86 10.14 6.14 -6.32
N LEU A 87 9.31 7.11 -5.93
CA LEU A 87 9.58 7.99 -4.79
C LEU A 87 9.06 7.35 -3.52
N VAL A 88 9.93 7.19 -2.55
CA VAL A 88 9.67 6.56 -1.25
C VAL A 88 10.01 7.49 -0.12
N GLN A 89 9.49 7.20 1.06
CA GLN A 89 9.91 7.84 2.30
C GLN A 89 10.38 6.79 3.29
N ASN A 90 11.19 7.20 4.26
CA ASN A 90 11.51 6.38 5.42
C ASN A 90 10.25 5.93 6.15
N ALA A 91 10.14 4.64 6.46
CA ALA A 91 9.18 4.18 7.45
C ALA A 91 9.75 4.50 8.84
N SER A 92 9.59 5.73 9.33
CA SER A 92 9.87 6.09 10.72
C SER A 92 9.08 5.15 11.65
N SER A 93 9.64 4.73 12.79
CA SER A 93 8.90 3.92 13.77
C SER A 93 7.58 4.55 14.24
N SER A 94 7.44 5.87 14.09
CA SER A 94 6.24 6.67 14.38
C SER A 94 5.40 7.03 13.15
N TYR A 95 5.82 6.64 11.94
CA TYR A 95 4.95 6.63 10.77
C TYR A 95 4.06 5.40 10.89
N GLN A 96 2.82 5.62 11.32
CA GLN A 96 1.68 4.74 11.05
C GLN A 96 1.50 4.66 9.52
N GLY A 97 2.41 3.97 8.84
CA GLY A 97 2.20 3.55 7.48
C GLY A 97 0.93 2.72 7.50
N LYS A 98 -0.11 3.21 6.83
CA LYS A 98 -1.37 2.50 6.56
C LYS A 98 -1.06 1.01 6.47
N ASN A 99 -1.57 0.24 7.42
CA ASN A 99 -1.22 -1.17 7.52
C ASN A 99 -1.85 -1.85 6.30
N PHE A 100 -1.07 -2.41 5.37
CA PHE A 100 -1.66 -3.11 4.23
C PHE A 100 -1.73 -4.59 4.57
N MET A 101 -2.94 -5.14 4.63
CA MET A 101 -3.19 -6.56 4.87
C MET A 101 -4.20 -7.11 3.85
N ARG A 102 -4.40 -8.42 3.84
CA ARG A 102 -5.47 -9.03 3.04
C ARG A 102 -6.82 -8.81 3.71
N LEU A 103 -7.88 -8.72 2.92
CA LEU A 103 -9.25 -8.70 3.46
C LEU A 103 -9.52 -9.97 4.29
N SER A 104 -8.94 -11.11 3.88
CA SER A 104 -9.02 -12.37 4.61
C SER A 104 -8.29 -12.40 5.96
N GLU A 105 -7.52 -11.37 6.32
CA GLU A 105 -6.84 -11.24 7.61
C GLU A 105 -7.63 -10.35 8.60
N LEU A 106 -8.65 -9.63 8.14
CA LEU A 106 -9.49 -8.78 8.98
C LEU A 106 -10.31 -9.61 9.99
N LYS A 107 -10.33 -9.17 11.25
CA LYS A 107 -11.17 -9.77 12.28
C LYS A 107 -12.63 -9.29 12.15
N ILE A 108 -13.55 -10.07 12.69
CA ILE A 108 -14.97 -9.68 12.79
C ILE A 108 -15.06 -8.31 13.49
N GLY A 109 -15.87 -7.41 12.94
CA GLY A 109 -16.04 -6.03 13.37
C GLY A 109 -14.98 -5.04 12.88
N GLN A 110 -13.91 -5.50 12.21
CA GLN A 110 -12.91 -4.58 11.67
C GLN A 110 -13.38 -3.95 10.35
N LYS A 111 -13.14 -2.65 10.25
CA LYS A 111 -13.34 -1.85 9.04
C LYS A 111 -12.03 -1.62 8.31
N ALA A 112 -12.08 -1.59 7.00
CA ALA A 112 -10.92 -1.31 6.17
C ALA A 112 -11.33 -0.66 4.84
N VAL A 113 -10.36 -0.08 4.14
CA VAL A 113 -10.54 0.49 2.81
C VAL A 113 -9.77 -0.34 1.80
N ILE A 114 -10.43 -0.75 0.72
CA ILE A 114 -9.78 -1.50 -0.36
C ILE A 114 -8.69 -0.64 -1.01
N SER A 115 -7.46 -1.15 -1.00
CA SER A 115 -6.28 -0.48 -1.54
C SER A 115 -5.83 -1.06 -2.89
N GLY A 116 -6.05 -2.35 -3.11
CA GLY A 116 -5.60 -3.00 -4.33
C GLY A 116 -5.96 -4.47 -4.40
N TYR A 117 -5.42 -5.13 -5.43
CA TYR A 117 -5.72 -6.52 -5.74
C TYR A 117 -4.48 -7.23 -6.26
N GLN A 118 -4.38 -8.51 -5.98
CA GLN A 118 -3.42 -9.41 -6.62
C GLN A 118 -4.13 -10.70 -7.00
N SER A 119 -4.25 -10.95 -8.30
CA SER A 119 -4.83 -12.19 -8.81
C SER A 119 -4.16 -12.59 -10.13
N ASN A 120 -3.88 -13.88 -10.26
CA ASN A 120 -3.52 -14.53 -11.52
C ASN A 120 -4.75 -15.04 -12.30
N ARG A 121 -5.97 -14.85 -11.76
CA ARG A 121 -7.24 -15.26 -12.35
C ARG A 121 -8.09 -14.03 -12.73
N PRO A 122 -7.99 -13.54 -13.98
CA PRO A 122 -8.63 -12.29 -14.40
C PRO A 122 -10.15 -12.32 -14.27
N ASN A 123 -10.79 -13.46 -14.58
CA ASN A 123 -12.25 -13.59 -14.50
C ASN A 123 -12.79 -13.40 -13.08
N ILE A 124 -12.06 -13.90 -12.07
CA ILE A 124 -12.45 -13.75 -10.66
C ILE A 124 -12.32 -12.28 -10.25
N LEU A 125 -11.19 -11.66 -10.59
CA LEU A 125 -10.95 -10.26 -10.27
C LEU A 125 -12.00 -9.35 -10.92
N GLN A 126 -12.31 -9.58 -12.20
CA GLN A 126 -13.35 -8.82 -12.91
C GLN A 126 -14.69 -8.90 -12.20
N ARG A 127 -15.13 -10.11 -11.83
CA ARG A 127 -16.38 -10.31 -11.08
C ARG A 127 -16.38 -9.55 -9.74
N LEU A 128 -15.28 -9.62 -8.98
CA LEU A 128 -15.17 -8.90 -7.70
C LEU A 128 -15.31 -7.38 -7.90
N LEU A 129 -14.68 -6.84 -8.94
CA LEU A 129 -14.79 -5.41 -9.29
C LEU A 129 -16.21 -5.02 -9.70
N GLU A 130 -16.88 -5.85 -10.52
CA GLU A 130 -18.29 -5.67 -10.92
C GLU A 130 -19.23 -5.69 -9.70
N MET A 131 -18.92 -6.52 -8.69
CA MET A 131 -19.64 -6.58 -7.42
C MET A 131 -19.38 -5.38 -6.50
N GLY A 132 -18.54 -4.43 -6.90
CA GLY A 132 -18.30 -3.19 -6.17
C GLY A 132 -17.12 -3.22 -5.21
N LEU A 133 -16.29 -4.27 -5.23
CA LEU A 133 -15.03 -4.35 -4.48
C LEU A 133 -13.94 -3.53 -5.17
N ILE A 134 -14.19 -2.25 -5.42
CA ILE A 134 -13.25 -1.33 -6.09
C ILE A 134 -12.41 -0.54 -5.07
N ARG A 135 -11.27 0.04 -5.49
CA ARG A 135 -10.39 0.84 -4.63
C ARG A 135 -11.16 1.98 -3.97
N ASN A 136 -10.75 2.35 -2.76
CA ASN A 136 -11.40 3.34 -1.90
C ASN A 136 -12.80 2.93 -1.41
N THR A 137 -13.23 1.69 -1.63
CA THR A 137 -14.46 1.18 -1.02
C THR A 137 -14.19 0.76 0.41
N GLU A 138 -15.01 1.27 1.35
CA GLU A 138 -15.01 0.79 2.73
C GLU A 138 -15.71 -0.56 2.81
N VAL A 139 -15.09 -1.47 3.56
CA VAL A 139 -15.59 -2.81 3.87
C VAL A 139 -15.53 -3.04 5.38
N GLU A 140 -16.49 -3.79 5.90
CA GLU A 140 -16.52 -4.24 7.30
C GLU A 140 -16.70 -5.76 7.33
N VAL A 141 -15.93 -6.48 8.15
CA VAL A 141 -16.16 -7.92 8.35
C VAL A 141 -17.32 -8.13 9.31
N ILE A 142 -18.42 -8.69 8.81
CA ILE A 142 -19.63 -8.93 9.59
C ILE A 142 -19.54 -10.27 10.31
N ARG A 143 -19.16 -11.33 9.60
CA ARG A 143 -18.99 -12.66 10.18
C ARG A 143 -18.08 -13.53 9.34
N ARG A 144 -17.62 -14.62 9.95
CA ARG A 144 -16.90 -15.70 9.27
C ARG A 144 -17.62 -17.01 9.54
N ALA A 145 -17.61 -17.91 8.56
CA ALA A 145 -18.07 -19.26 8.79
C ALA A 145 -17.20 -19.97 9.86
N PRO A 146 -17.73 -20.97 10.58
CA PRO A 146 -17.00 -21.67 11.64
C PRO A 146 -15.68 -22.31 11.17
N LEU A 147 -15.63 -22.75 9.91
CA LEU A 147 -14.45 -23.37 9.30
C LEU A 147 -13.59 -22.38 8.49
N GLY A 148 -13.87 -21.07 8.60
CA GLY A 148 -13.09 -20.01 7.96
C GLY A 148 -13.54 -19.59 6.55
N ASP A 149 -14.43 -20.35 5.88
CA ASP A 149 -14.95 -20.02 4.54
C ASP A 149 -16.48 -20.24 4.49
N PRO A 150 -17.31 -19.28 4.02
CA PRO A 150 -16.97 -17.95 3.52
C PRO A 150 -16.80 -16.85 4.59
N ILE A 151 -16.27 -15.70 4.16
CA ILE A 151 -16.23 -14.44 4.91
C ILE A 151 -17.38 -13.55 4.42
N GLU A 152 -18.22 -13.08 5.33
CA GLU A 152 -19.24 -12.09 5.02
C GLU A 152 -18.77 -10.69 5.38
N ILE A 153 -18.88 -9.77 4.41
CA ILE A 153 -18.53 -8.37 4.56
C ILE A 153 -19.73 -7.47 4.27
N ALA A 154 -19.77 -6.29 4.88
CA ALA A 154 -20.63 -5.21 4.48
C ALA A 154 -19.86 -4.21 3.62
N LEU A 155 -20.44 -3.82 2.49
CA LEU A 155 -19.97 -2.72 1.65
C LEU A 155 -21.16 -2.00 1.01
N ARG A 156 -21.09 -0.67 0.87
CA ARG A 156 -22.11 0.11 0.13
C ARG A 156 -23.57 -0.17 0.54
N GLY A 157 -23.81 -0.48 1.81
CA GLY A 157 -25.15 -0.75 2.33
C GLY A 157 -25.71 -2.15 2.03
N PHE A 158 -24.89 -3.09 1.54
CA PHE A 158 -25.29 -4.49 1.37
C PHE A 158 -24.22 -5.45 1.90
N HIS A 159 -24.63 -6.70 2.12
CA HIS A 159 -23.74 -7.76 2.58
C HIS A 159 -23.29 -8.63 1.41
N LEU A 160 -22.02 -9.02 1.42
CA LEU A 160 -21.42 -9.84 0.40
C LEU A 160 -20.64 -10.97 1.02
N SER A 161 -20.91 -12.20 0.58
CA SER A 161 -20.16 -13.39 0.95
C SER A 161 -19.03 -13.61 -0.05
N LEU A 162 -17.79 -13.60 0.43
CA LEU A 162 -16.60 -13.91 -0.32
C LEU A 162 -16.04 -15.26 0.12
N ARG A 163 -15.58 -16.06 -0.85
CA ARG A 163 -14.76 -17.21 -0.48
C ARG A 163 -13.45 -16.72 0.12
N GLN A 164 -12.87 -17.51 1.03
CA GLN A 164 -11.58 -17.24 1.67
C GLN A 164 -10.50 -16.89 0.64
N PHE A 165 -10.40 -17.68 -0.44
CA PHE A 165 -9.42 -17.43 -1.49
C PHE A 165 -9.67 -16.15 -2.28
N GLU A 166 -10.92 -15.65 -2.37
CA GLU A 166 -11.25 -14.39 -3.06
C GLU A 166 -10.86 -13.20 -2.18
N ALA A 167 -11.13 -13.29 -0.89
CA ALA A 167 -10.72 -12.31 0.10
C ALA A 167 -9.18 -12.18 0.20
N GLU A 168 -8.44 -13.26 -0.08
CA GLU A 168 -6.97 -13.23 -0.16
C GLU A 168 -6.42 -12.43 -1.35
N LEU A 169 -7.23 -12.22 -2.39
CA LEU A 169 -6.84 -11.45 -3.57
C LEU A 169 -6.95 -9.94 -3.33
N ILE A 170 -7.61 -9.51 -2.25
CA ILE A 170 -7.97 -8.11 -1.99
C ILE A 170 -7.08 -7.57 -0.87
N TYR A 171 -6.35 -6.49 -1.16
CA TYR A 171 -5.59 -5.75 -0.17
C TYR A 171 -6.43 -4.60 0.40
N VAL A 172 -6.29 -4.39 1.69
CA VAL A 172 -7.04 -3.40 2.46
C VAL A 172 -6.14 -2.65 3.42
N GLU A 173 -6.53 -1.42 3.72
CA GLU A 173 -5.99 -0.61 4.80
C GLU A 173 -7.00 -0.60 5.97
N PRO A 174 -6.71 -1.21 7.12
CA PRO A 174 -7.57 -1.14 8.29
C PRO A 174 -7.80 0.31 8.69
N LYS A 175 -9.06 0.62 8.99
CA LYS A 175 -9.40 1.82 9.73
C LYS A 175 -9.18 1.55 11.20
N GLU A 176 -8.53 2.48 11.90
CA GLU A 176 -8.48 2.44 13.35
C GLU A 176 -9.91 2.55 13.88
N THR A 177 -10.50 1.43 14.28
CA THR A 177 -11.69 1.43 15.12
C THR A 177 -11.25 1.88 16.51
N LYS A 178 -11.60 3.12 16.88
CA LYS A 178 -11.68 3.50 18.30
C LYS A 178 -12.73 2.57 18.92
N SER A 179 -12.29 1.62 19.73
CA SER A 179 -13.21 0.96 20.66
C SER A 179 -13.78 2.05 21.59
N PRO A 180 -15.11 2.19 21.71
CA PRO A 180 -15.72 3.05 22.71
C PRO A 180 -15.44 2.54 24.13
#